data_AF-A0A2I1E6U4-F1
#
_entry.id   AF-A0A2I1E6U4-F1
#
_cell.length_a   1.000
_cell.length_b   1.000
_cell.length_c   1.000
_cell.angle_alpha   90.00
_cell.angle_beta   90.00
_cell.angle_gamma   90.00
#
_symmetry.space_group_name_H-M   'P 1'
#
loop_
_entity.id
_entity.type
_entity.pdbx_description
1 polymer ?
#
loop_
_entity_poly.entity_id
_entity_poly.type
_entity_poly.pdbx_seq_one_letter_code
_entity_poly.pdbx_strand_id
1 'polypeptide(L)'
;MGDEDNFNSIWIIDSKNYICKNSFNKYIAISESPFKQIKVLNDQYIIGIDINNNLWKYRDGDWVLVKSNVKSATLNYLGEIYFIDNDNLVFRIKK
;
A
#
# COMPACT_ATOMS: atom_id res chain seq x y z
N MET A 1 15.29 20.78 -12.10
CA MET A 1 14.97 19.39 -12.47
C MET A 1 13.64 19.09 -11.82
N GLY A 2 12.58 19.29 -12.61
CA GLY A 2 11.21 19.34 -12.13
C GLY A 2 10.60 17.95 -11.97
N ASP A 3 9.44 17.94 -11.33
CA ASP A 3 8.64 16.80 -10.84
C ASP A 3 8.18 15.78 -11.90
N GLU A 4 8.79 15.73 -13.08
CA GLU A 4 8.45 14.81 -14.19
C GLU A 4 8.85 13.34 -13.90
N ASP A 5 9.83 13.11 -13.02
CA ASP A 5 10.30 11.74 -12.70
C ASP A 5 9.33 10.95 -11.79
N ASN A 6 8.39 11.63 -11.12
CA ASN A 6 7.54 10.98 -10.13
C ASN A 6 6.25 10.35 -10.69
N PHE A 7 5.87 10.66 -11.92
CA PHE A 7 4.61 10.18 -12.54
C PHE A 7 4.75 8.86 -13.30
N ASN A 8 5.95 8.34 -13.49
CA ASN A 8 6.20 7.18 -14.37
C ASN A 8 6.43 5.87 -13.62
N SER A 9 5.90 5.73 -12.41
CA SER A 9 5.98 4.46 -11.67
C SER A 9 4.61 3.86 -11.39
N ILE A 10 4.45 2.60 -11.78
CA ILE A 10 3.27 1.79 -11.48
C ILE A 10 3.63 0.82 -10.38
N TRP A 11 2.83 0.81 -9.32
CA TRP A 11 2.93 -0.18 -8.27
C TRP A 11 1.91 -1.28 -8.51
N ILE A 12 2.37 -2.53 -8.52
CA ILE A 12 1.54 -3.70 -8.75
C ILE A 12 1.77 -4.74 -7.67
N ILE A 13 0.80 -5.63 -7.51
CA ILE A 13 1.00 -6.93 -6.88
C ILE A 13 1.21 -7.94 -8.01
N ASP A 14 2.30 -8.66 -7.96
CA ASP A 14 2.66 -9.62 -9.00
C ASP A 14 1.98 -10.99 -8.82
N SER A 15 2.26 -11.92 -9.72
CA SER A 15 1.66 -13.26 -9.68
C SER A 15 2.10 -14.10 -8.47
N LYS A 16 3.14 -13.69 -7.76
CA LYS A 16 3.61 -14.29 -6.51
C LYS A 16 3.14 -13.51 -5.28
N ASN A 17 2.23 -12.55 -5.47
CA ASN A 17 1.68 -11.66 -4.47
C ASN A 17 2.70 -10.67 -3.87
N TYR A 18 3.85 -10.41 -4.51
CA TYR A 18 4.78 -9.39 -4.01
C TYR A 18 4.45 -8.02 -4.57
N ILE A 19 4.65 -6.98 -3.77
CA ILE A 19 4.54 -5.60 -4.21
C ILE A 19 5.79 -5.22 -4.98
N CYS A 20 5.58 -4.74 -6.19
CA CYS A 20 6.66 -4.31 -7.08
C CYS A 20 6.37 -2.93 -7.65
N LYS A 21 7.43 -2.13 -7.79
CA LYS A 21 7.43 -0.83 -8.46
C LYS A 21 8.05 -1.00 -9.84
N ASN A 22 7.28 -0.76 -10.89
CA ASN A 22 7.78 -0.67 -12.26
C ASN A 22 8.00 0.81 -12.59
N SER A 23 9.25 1.20 -12.86
CA SER A 23 9.62 2.55 -13.29
C SER A 23 10.55 2.44 -14.50
N PHE A 24 10.15 3.02 -15.64
CA PHE A 24 10.94 3.00 -16.88
C PHE A 24 11.47 1.60 -17.28
N ASN A 25 10.59 0.58 -17.28
CA ASN A 25 10.92 -0.82 -17.53
C ASN A 25 11.87 -1.47 -16.52
N LYS A 26 12.18 -0.81 -15.40
CA LYS A 26 12.89 -1.41 -14.28
C LYS A 26 11.88 -1.91 -13.24
N TYR A 27 11.96 -3.20 -12.98
CA TYR A 27 11.12 -3.88 -12.00
C TYR A 27 11.87 -4.00 -10.66
N ILE A 28 11.29 -3.43 -9.60
CA ILE A 28 11.89 -3.44 -8.26
C ILE A 28 10.91 -4.07 -7.29
N ALA A 29 11.33 -5.12 -6.58
CA ALA A 29 10.56 -5.69 -5.48
C ALA A 29 10.64 -4.75 -4.26
N ILE A 30 9.49 -4.44 -3.67
CA ILE A 30 9.37 -3.50 -2.54
C ILE A 30 8.88 -4.18 -1.26
N SER A 31 8.15 -5.30 -1.37
CA SER A 31 7.75 -6.06 -0.18
C SER A 31 8.64 -7.28 0.03
N GLU A 32 8.98 -7.53 1.29
CA GLU A 32 9.64 -8.77 1.73
C GLU A 32 8.63 -9.90 1.99
N SER A 33 7.32 -9.60 1.93
CA SER A 33 6.23 -10.53 2.21
C SER A 33 5.08 -10.38 1.20
N PRO A 34 4.20 -11.39 1.07
CA PRO A 34 3.06 -11.35 0.16
C PRO A 34 1.91 -10.43 0.60
N PHE A 35 1.35 -9.70 -0.36
CA PHE A 35 0.21 -8.81 -0.26
C PHE A 35 -0.93 -9.20 -1.20
N LYS A 36 -2.16 -8.94 -0.77
CA LYS A 36 -3.38 -9.15 -1.57
C LYS A 36 -4.05 -7.85 -2.01
N GLN A 37 -3.65 -6.71 -1.44
CA GLN A 37 -4.12 -5.40 -1.84
C GLN A 37 -3.00 -4.37 -1.67
N ILE A 38 -2.93 -3.42 -2.60
CA ILE A 38 -2.12 -2.21 -2.49
C ILE A 38 -2.94 -0.99 -2.92
N LYS A 39 -2.72 0.14 -2.26
CA LYS A 39 -3.23 1.44 -2.66
C LYS A 39 -2.11 2.46 -2.58
N VAL A 40 -1.84 3.12 -3.71
CA VAL A 40 -0.82 4.16 -3.87
C VAL A 40 -1.50 5.42 -4.37
N LEU A 41 -1.41 6.52 -3.61
CA LEU A 41 -1.81 7.85 -4.08
C LEU A 41 -0.61 8.66 -4.56
N ASN A 42 0.48 8.63 -3.79
CA ASN A 42 1.80 9.18 -4.11
C ASN A 42 2.85 8.51 -3.21
N ASP A 43 4.12 8.91 -3.29
CA ASP A 43 5.20 8.30 -2.49
C ASP A 43 5.04 8.44 -0.96
N GLN A 44 4.15 9.32 -0.48
CA GLN A 44 3.88 9.51 0.96
C GLN A 44 2.65 8.70 1.45
N TYR A 45 1.82 8.26 0.51
CA TYR A 45 0.50 7.72 0.78
C TYR A 45 0.36 6.35 0.12
N ILE A 46 1.02 5.37 0.74
CA ILE A 46 1.07 3.97 0.31
C ILE A 46 0.64 3.08 1.47
N ILE A 47 -0.38 2.26 1.22
CA ILE A 47 -0.81 1.19 2.13
C ILE A 47 -0.92 -0.13 1.37
N GLY A 48 -0.83 -1.22 2.12
CA GLY A 48 -1.04 -2.56 1.61
C GLY A 48 -1.72 -3.43 2.65
N ILE A 49 -2.41 -4.47 2.19
CA ILE A 49 -2.92 -5.54 3.05
C ILE A 49 -2.20 -6.83 2.70
N ASP A 50 -1.57 -7.43 3.70
CA ASP A 50 -0.90 -8.71 3.55
C ASP A 50 -1.91 -9.87 3.41
N ILE A 51 -1.42 -11.04 3.04
CA ILE A 51 -2.25 -12.25 2.94
C ILE A 51 -2.88 -12.68 4.28
N ASN A 52 -2.40 -12.16 5.41
CA ASN A 52 -2.88 -12.46 6.77
C ASN A 52 -3.91 -11.44 7.29
N ASN A 53 -4.42 -10.55 6.43
CA ASN A 53 -5.33 -9.47 6.82
C ASN A 53 -4.72 -8.42 7.75
N ASN A 54 -3.42 -8.17 7.65
CA ASN A 54 -2.80 -7.03 8.31
C ASN A 54 -2.69 -5.86 7.33
N LEU A 55 -3.14 -4.70 7.77
CA LEU A 55 -2.92 -3.41 7.12
C LEU A 55 -1.54 -2.88 7.49
N TRP A 56 -0.76 -2.59 6.47
CA TRP A 56 0.57 -2.01 6.57
C TRP A 56 0.63 -0.65 5.86
N LYS A 57 1.46 0.25 6.38
CA LYS A 57 1.79 1.51 5.74
C LYS A 57 3.25 1.48 5.32
N TYR A 58 3.51 1.84 4.07
CA TYR A 58 4.89 1.97 3.58
C TYR A 58 5.43 3.36 3.92
N ARG A 59 6.61 3.43 4.50
CA ARG A 59 7.27 4.68 4.87
C ARG A 59 8.78 4.48 4.92
N ASP A 60 9.51 5.40 4.30
CA ASP A 60 10.97 5.50 4.40
C ASP A 60 11.73 4.20 4.02
N GLY A 61 11.16 3.37 3.13
CA GLY A 61 11.76 2.11 2.72
C GLY A 61 11.09 0.87 3.32
N ASP A 62 10.32 1.04 4.39
CA ASP A 62 9.83 -0.07 5.23
C ASP A 62 8.31 -0.16 5.31
N TRP A 63 7.80 -1.36 5.59
CA TRP A 63 6.40 -1.61 5.90
C TRP A 63 6.16 -1.64 7.41
N VAL A 64 5.30 -0.74 7.90
CA VAL A 64 4.94 -0.62 9.31
C VAL A 64 3.52 -1.11 9.54
N LEU A 65 3.34 -2.02 10.51
CA LEU A 65 2.03 -2.55 10.87
C LEU A 65 1.14 -1.43 11.43
N VAL A 66 -0.05 -1.29 10.86
CA VAL A 66 -1.05 -0.31 11.33
C VAL A 66 -2.15 -1.03 12.11
N LYS A 67 -2.69 -2.12 11.56
CA LYS A 67 -3.87 -2.79 12.12
C LYS A 67 -4.00 -4.22 11.61
N SER A 68 -4.30 -5.16 12.49
CA SER A 68 -4.71 -6.53 12.12
C SER A 68 -6.23 -6.63 11.92
N ASN A 69 -6.68 -7.72 11.29
CA ASN A 69 -8.09 -8.00 11.01
C ASN A 69 -8.72 -7.05 9.96
N VAL A 70 -7.96 -6.68 8.93
CA VAL A 70 -8.39 -5.76 7.87
C VAL A 70 -8.59 -6.51 6.55
N LYS A 71 -9.82 -6.47 6.04
CA LYS A 71 -10.23 -7.14 4.79
C LYS A 71 -9.89 -6.32 3.55
N SER A 72 -10.12 -5.00 3.61
CA SER A 72 -9.87 -4.03 2.54
C SER A 72 -9.65 -2.63 3.12
N ALA A 73 -8.82 -1.80 2.48
CA ALA A 73 -8.54 -0.45 2.93
C ALA A 73 -8.27 0.51 1.75
N THR A 74 -8.51 1.79 2.01
CA THR A 74 -8.14 2.90 1.13
C THR A 74 -7.66 4.08 1.99
N LEU A 75 -7.05 5.08 1.36
CA LEU A 75 -6.64 6.32 2.03
C LEU A 75 -6.92 7.55 1.16
N ASN A 76 -6.94 8.72 1.79
CA ASN A 76 -7.11 10.02 1.13
C ASN A 76 -5.86 10.90 1.22
N TYR A 77 -5.88 12.08 0.60
CA TYR A 77 -4.78 13.05 0.62
C TYR A 77 -4.54 13.72 1.98
N LEU A 78 -5.39 13.47 2.98
CA LEU A 78 -5.15 13.89 4.37
C LEU A 78 -4.37 12.82 5.15
N GLY A 79 -4.12 11.65 4.55
CA GLY A 79 -3.51 10.50 5.21
C GLY A 79 -4.45 9.74 6.14
N GLU A 80 -5.76 10.01 6.08
CA GLU A 80 -6.76 9.20 6.78
C GLU A 80 -6.93 7.86 6.05
N ILE A 81 -7.00 6.78 6.83
CA ILE A 81 -7.22 5.43 6.31
C ILE A 81 -8.66 5.01 6.63
N TYR A 82 -9.35 4.51 5.62
CA TYR A 82 -10.68 3.92 5.73
C TYR A 82 -10.55 2.43 5.44
N PHE A 83 -11.13 1.59 6.29
CA PHE A 83 -11.00 0.16 6.12
C PHE A 83 -12.26 -0.58 6.53
N ILE A 84 -12.39 -1.78 5.97
CA ILE A 84 -13.41 -2.77 6.29
C ILE A 84 -12.70 -3.93 6.99
N ASP A 85 -13.19 -4.37 8.14
CA ASP A 85 -12.65 -5.52 8.85
C ASP A 85 -13.24 -6.85 8.31
N ASN A 86 -12.85 -7.98 8.92
CA ASN A 86 -13.37 -9.29 8.52
C ASN A 86 -14.84 -9.52 8.88
N ASP A 87 -15.40 -8.74 9.81
CA ASP A 87 -16.81 -8.75 10.19
C ASP A 87 -17.66 -7.79 9.31
N ASN A 88 -17.03 -7.16 8.33
CA ASN A 88 -17.61 -6.19 7.40
C ASN A 88 -18.03 -4.86 8.06
N LEU A 89 -17.44 -4.52 9.20
CA LEU A 89 -17.62 -3.22 9.83
C LEU A 89 -16.66 -2.19 9.19
N VAL A 90 -17.13 -0.95 9.09
CA VAL A 90 -16.40 0.15 8.45
C VAL A 90 -15.79 1.07 9.51
N PHE A 91 -14.50 1.35 9.39
CA PHE A 91 -13.76 2.19 10.33
C PHE A 91 -12.94 3.26 9.62
N ARG A 92 -12.49 4.24 10.42
CA ARG A 92 -11.55 5.29 10.01
C ARG A 92 -10.43 5.41 11.04
N ILE A 93 -9.19 5.50 10.56
CA ILE A 93 -7.99 5.88 11.33
C ILE A 93 -7.59 7.29 10.89
N LYS A 94 -7.51 8.22 11.85
CA LYS A 94 -6.98 9.57 11.63
C LYS A 94 -5.46 9.56 11.84
N LYS A 95 -4.78 10.46 11.14
CA LYS A 95 -3.34 10.70 11.30
C LYS A 95 -3.00 11.21 12.70
#